data_AF-A0A4Z0M5K5-F1
#
_entry.id   AF-A0A4Z0M5K5-F1
#
_cell.length_a   1.000
_cell.length_b   1.000
_cell.length_c   1.000
_cell.angle_alpha   90.00
_cell.angle_beta   90.00
_cell.angle_gamma   90.00
#
_symmetry.space_group_name_H-M   'P 1'
#
loop_
_entity.id
_entity.type
_entity.pdbx_description
1 polymer ?
#
loop_
_entity_poly.entity_id
_entity_poly.type
_entity_poly.pdbx_seq_one_letter_code
_entity_poly.pdbx_strand_id
1 'polypeptide(L)'
;MPRALCLALALLMLGACSADLDQAKQVLTDSLPIKKELEFRNLQRYPGAVVCGEYSGYTSYTTPKADFAPFVVVDGKLQRRIEARAVKIYCSDDPSATLFELTGVGPFTADNQALAKITADFAALSAALEAYYTDNYQYPTMAQGLKALVTRTTTGRLPMKFPEGGYLDPIPKDPWGNEYTYWEEQWGGTQGHYQVTSLGADGAEGGTGPAHDVSSDQLPYLQHIARIHR
;
A
#
# COMPACT_ATOMS: atom_id res chain seq x y z
N MET A 1 -47.25 -17.69 40.47
CA MET A 1 -45.91 -18.32 40.59
C MET A 1 -45.12 -18.03 39.32
N PRO A 2 -43.81 -17.77 39.43
CA PRO A 2 -43.09 -16.75 38.64
C PRO A 2 -42.62 -17.22 37.26
N ARG A 3 -42.40 -16.21 36.40
CA ARG A 3 -41.73 -16.27 35.08
C ARG A 3 -40.27 -16.72 35.25
N ALA A 4 -39.82 -17.67 34.45
CA ALA A 4 -38.39 -17.98 34.29
C ALA A 4 -37.89 -17.44 32.95
N LEU A 5 -37.13 -16.35 33.04
CA LEU A 5 -36.27 -15.77 32.01
C LEU A 5 -34.82 -16.06 32.45
N CYS A 6 -34.01 -16.67 31.60
CA CYS A 6 -32.53 -16.69 31.66
C CYS A 6 -32.05 -17.13 30.27
N LEU A 7 -31.72 -16.23 29.33
CA LEU A 7 -30.53 -15.38 29.26
C LEU A 7 -29.22 -16.16 29.44
N ALA A 8 -28.69 -16.68 28.33
CA ALA A 8 -27.30 -17.13 28.22
C ALA A 8 -26.86 -17.14 26.75
N LEU A 9 -26.54 -15.97 26.17
CA LEU A 9 -25.70 -15.90 24.97
C LEU A 9 -25.07 -14.51 24.82
N ALA A 10 -24.05 -14.21 25.62
CA ALA A 10 -23.22 -13.02 25.42
C ALA A 10 -21.83 -13.21 26.04
N LEU A 11 -21.01 -14.13 25.50
CA LEU A 11 -19.61 -14.24 25.91
C LEU A 11 -18.73 -14.85 24.81
N LEU A 12 -18.62 -14.18 23.64
CA LEU A 12 -17.67 -14.57 22.59
C LEU A 12 -16.85 -13.42 21.95
N MET A 13 -16.98 -12.18 22.43
CA MET A 13 -16.29 -11.03 21.79
C MET A 13 -14.99 -10.55 22.48
N LEU A 14 -14.61 -11.10 23.64
CA LEU A 14 -13.40 -10.66 24.37
C LEU A 14 -12.11 -11.37 23.90
N GLY A 15 -12.19 -12.55 23.31
CA GLY A 15 -11.02 -13.36 22.91
C GLY A 15 -10.35 -12.92 21.60
N ALA A 16 -11.11 -12.31 20.68
CA ALA A 16 -10.55 -11.76 19.44
C ALA A 16 -9.63 -10.56 19.73
N CYS A 17 -9.77 -9.92 20.88
CA CYS A 17 -9.08 -8.68 21.18
C CYS A 17 -7.60 -8.80 21.50
N SER A 18 -7.19 -9.85 22.20
CA SER A 18 -5.77 -10.12 22.47
C SER A 18 -5.09 -10.83 21.30
N ALA A 19 -5.83 -11.66 20.56
CA ALA A 19 -5.30 -12.50 19.50
C ALA A 19 -4.57 -11.70 18.39
N ASP A 20 -5.19 -10.61 17.91
CA ASP A 20 -4.58 -9.76 16.87
C ASP A 20 -3.27 -9.11 17.32
N LEU A 21 -3.23 -8.64 18.58
CA LEU A 21 -2.04 -8.00 19.16
C LEU A 21 -0.91 -9.01 19.35
N ASP A 22 -1.25 -10.22 19.82
CA ASP A 22 -0.27 -11.29 20.01
C ASP A 22 0.24 -11.83 18.67
N GLN A 23 -0.63 -11.95 17.66
CA GLN A 23 -0.22 -12.27 16.29
C GLN A 23 0.74 -11.21 15.74
N ALA A 24 0.46 -9.92 15.93
CA ALA A 24 1.34 -8.86 15.46
C ALA A 24 2.74 -8.91 16.12
N LYS A 25 2.80 -9.17 17.43
CA LYS A 25 4.07 -9.41 18.14
C LYS A 25 4.81 -10.62 17.58
N GLN A 26 4.09 -11.71 17.28
CA GLN A 26 4.67 -12.94 16.75
C GLN A 26 5.26 -12.71 15.36
N VAL A 27 4.52 -12.05 14.46
CA VAL A 27 5.00 -11.70 13.11
C VAL A 27 6.27 -10.85 13.19
N LEU A 28 6.31 -9.86 14.09
CA LEU A 28 7.53 -9.09 14.31
C LEU A 28 8.67 -9.98 14.83
N THR A 29 8.42 -10.75 15.87
CA THR A 29 9.41 -11.61 16.52
C THR A 29 10.05 -12.60 15.53
N ASP A 30 9.25 -13.17 14.63
CA ASP A 30 9.73 -14.11 13.62
C ASP A 30 10.54 -13.46 12.50
N SER A 31 10.38 -12.15 12.30
CA SER A 31 11.15 -11.38 11.32
C SER A 31 12.55 -10.97 11.82
N LEU A 32 12.81 -11.07 13.13
CA LEU A 32 14.03 -10.60 13.76
C LEU A 32 15.08 -11.73 13.87
N PRO A 33 16.37 -11.40 13.66
CA PRO A 33 17.45 -12.38 13.79
C PRO A 33 17.67 -12.80 15.25
N ILE A 34 17.37 -11.91 16.20
CA ILE A 34 17.53 -12.15 17.64
C ILE A 34 16.15 -11.95 18.30
N LYS A 35 15.65 -13.01 18.94
CA LYS A 35 14.30 -13.08 19.53
C LYS A 35 14.28 -12.87 21.05
N LYS A 36 15.41 -12.51 21.66
CA LYS A 36 15.55 -12.35 23.11
C LYS A 36 15.39 -10.89 23.51
N GLU A 37 14.87 -10.68 24.72
CA GLU A 37 14.75 -9.34 25.35
C GLU A 37 13.95 -8.32 24.52
N LEU A 38 13.00 -8.83 23.74
CA LEU A 38 12.04 -8.02 22.99
C LEU A 38 11.05 -7.39 23.96
N GLU A 39 10.97 -6.07 23.89
CA GLU A 39 9.97 -5.29 24.60
C GLU A 39 9.02 -4.67 23.59
N PHE A 40 7.75 -4.65 23.93
CA PHE A 40 6.70 -4.03 23.12
C PHE A 40 5.94 -3.03 23.98
N ARG A 41 5.57 -1.90 23.38
CA ARG A 41 4.73 -0.89 24.04
C ARG A 41 3.81 -0.22 23.02
N ASN A 42 2.83 0.53 23.52
CA ASN A 42 1.90 1.32 22.71
C ASN A 42 1.21 0.48 21.62
N LEU A 43 0.92 -0.80 21.90
CA LEU A 43 0.23 -1.66 20.93
C LEU A 43 -1.25 -1.27 20.86
N GLN A 44 -1.71 -0.95 19.66
CA GLN A 44 -3.08 -0.55 19.42
C GLN A 44 -3.56 -1.08 18.06
N ARG A 45 -4.87 -1.32 17.99
CA ARG A 45 -5.56 -1.69 16.76
C ARG A 45 -6.15 -0.47 16.08
N TYR A 46 -6.14 -0.53 14.76
CA TYR A 46 -6.69 0.49 13.87
C TYR A 46 -7.58 -0.18 12.81
N PRO A 47 -8.46 0.59 12.14
CA PRO A 47 -9.34 0.07 11.11
C PRO A 47 -8.59 -0.74 10.03
N GLY A 48 -9.26 -1.74 9.46
CA GLY A 48 -8.72 -2.51 8.32
C GLY A 48 -7.62 -3.51 8.69
N ALA A 49 -7.78 -4.21 9.82
CA ALA A 49 -6.85 -5.25 10.30
C ALA A 49 -5.42 -4.74 10.48
N VAL A 50 -5.29 -3.56 11.09
CA VAL A 50 -4.00 -2.94 11.40
C VAL A 50 -3.71 -3.04 12.88
N VAL A 51 -2.48 -3.45 13.20
CA VAL A 51 -1.89 -3.33 14.53
C VAL A 51 -0.63 -2.49 14.42
N CYS A 52 -0.58 -1.42 15.21
CA CYS A 52 0.63 -0.62 15.37
C CYS A 52 1.16 -0.76 16.79
N GLY A 53 2.45 -0.54 16.92
CA GLY A 53 3.10 -0.40 18.21
C GLY A 53 4.55 -0.04 18.05
N GLU A 54 5.27 -0.08 19.16
CA GLU A 54 6.71 0.11 19.16
C GLU A 54 7.37 -1.12 19.76
N TYR A 55 8.57 -1.43 19.26
CA TYR A 55 9.39 -2.51 19.79
C TYR A 55 10.82 -2.04 20.07
N SER A 56 11.43 -2.62 21.10
CA SER A 56 12.86 -2.48 21.39
C SER A 56 13.48 -3.87 21.49
N GLY A 57 14.66 -4.05 20.91
CA GLY A 57 15.33 -5.33 20.85
C GLY A 57 16.71 -5.27 20.20
N TYR A 58 17.40 -6.40 20.20
CA TYR A 58 18.66 -6.55 19.50
C TYR A 58 18.43 -6.81 18.01
N THR A 59 18.98 -5.94 17.17
CA THR A 59 18.94 -6.10 15.71
C THR A 59 20.18 -6.81 15.17
N SER A 60 21.26 -6.84 15.96
CA SER A 60 22.49 -7.61 15.71
C SER A 60 23.22 -7.90 17.02
N TYR A 61 24.23 -8.78 16.98
CA TYR A 61 25.08 -9.08 18.13
C TYR A 61 26.08 -7.96 18.47
N THR A 62 26.32 -7.03 17.53
CA THR A 62 27.33 -5.98 17.63
C THR A 62 26.72 -4.60 17.88
N THR A 63 25.40 -4.48 17.72
CA THR A 63 24.67 -3.22 17.92
C THR A 63 24.02 -3.24 19.30
N PRO A 64 24.15 -2.16 20.10
CA PRO A 64 23.38 -2.01 21.32
C PRO A 64 21.87 -2.17 21.07
N LYS A 65 21.12 -2.58 22.11
CA LYS A 65 19.66 -2.63 22.05
C LYS A 65 19.14 -1.26 21.58
N ALA A 66 18.41 -1.26 20.47
CA ALA A 66 17.88 -0.03 19.90
C ALA A 66 16.80 0.55 20.82
N ASP A 67 16.66 1.88 20.79
CA ASP A 67 15.46 2.53 21.29
C ASP A 67 14.21 1.98 20.58
N PHE A 68 13.05 2.27 21.16
CA PHE A 68 11.77 1.84 20.60
C PHE A 68 11.58 2.36 19.17
N ALA A 69 11.39 1.43 18.23
CA ALA A 69 11.11 1.71 16.83
C ALA A 69 9.65 1.35 16.51
N PRO A 70 8.96 2.14 15.67
CA PRO A 70 7.59 1.82 15.27
C PRO A 70 7.57 0.57 14.38
N PHE A 71 6.52 -0.22 14.54
CA PHE A 71 6.18 -1.28 13.60
C PHE A 71 4.69 -1.23 13.30
N VAL A 72 4.34 -1.64 12.09
CA VAL A 72 2.96 -1.72 11.62
C VAL A 72 2.76 -3.07 10.97
N VAL A 73 1.69 -3.75 11.37
CA VAL A 73 1.22 -4.99 10.76
C VAL A 73 -0.10 -4.66 10.07
N VAL A 74 -0.16 -4.85 8.76
CA VAL A 74 -1.35 -4.62 7.92
C VAL A 74 -1.75 -5.96 7.33
N ASP A 75 -2.96 -6.45 7.64
CA ASP A 75 -3.46 -7.76 7.21
C ASP A 75 -2.49 -8.92 7.54
N GLY A 76 -1.93 -8.90 8.75
CA GLY A 76 -0.96 -9.90 9.21
C GLY A 76 0.43 -9.79 8.57
N LYS A 77 0.66 -8.83 7.67
CA LYS A 77 1.96 -8.59 7.03
C LYS A 77 2.68 -7.44 7.72
N LEU A 78 3.88 -7.72 8.23
CA LEU A 78 4.75 -6.72 8.82
C LEU A 78 5.31 -5.78 7.75
N GLN A 79 5.09 -4.48 7.94
CA GLN A 79 5.73 -3.42 7.18
C GLN A 79 7.08 -3.07 7.83
N ARG A 80 8.16 -3.64 7.31
CA ARG A 80 9.53 -3.33 7.78
C ARG A 80 10.02 -2.04 7.13
N ARG A 81 10.77 -1.22 7.89
CA ARG A 81 11.32 0.07 7.40
C ARG A 81 10.22 0.97 6.83
N ILE A 82 9.13 1.08 7.60
CA ILE A 82 7.98 1.88 7.25
C ILE A 82 8.30 3.37 7.37
N GLU A 83 7.90 4.16 6.37
CA GLU A 83 8.07 5.60 6.39
C GLU A 83 7.17 6.26 7.45
N ALA A 84 7.59 7.42 7.98
CA ALA A 84 6.82 8.14 8.98
C ALA A 84 5.39 8.48 8.51
N ARG A 85 5.20 8.80 7.22
CA ARG A 85 3.88 9.04 6.61
C ARG A 85 3.01 7.79 6.68
N ALA A 86 3.55 6.64 6.29
CA ALA A 86 2.83 5.37 6.31
C ALA A 86 2.38 5.01 7.73
N VAL A 87 3.24 5.21 8.74
CA VAL A 87 2.85 5.02 10.15
C VAL A 87 1.66 5.91 10.51
N LYS A 88 1.70 7.20 10.18
CA LYS A 88 0.59 8.12 10.48
C LYS A 88 -0.73 7.69 9.83
N ILE A 89 -0.68 7.24 8.57
CA ILE A 89 -1.89 6.82 7.84
C ILE A 89 -2.46 5.52 8.40
N TYR A 90 -1.65 4.47 8.53
CA TYR A 90 -2.14 3.16 9.01
C TYR A 90 -2.54 3.20 10.50
N CYS A 91 -1.83 3.97 11.32
CA CYS A 91 -2.08 4.08 12.76
C CYS A 91 -3.01 5.25 13.10
N SER A 92 -4.08 5.42 12.31
CA SER A 92 -5.12 6.44 12.49
C SER A 92 -6.49 5.80 12.64
N ASP A 93 -7.35 6.39 13.47
CA ASP A 93 -8.76 6.01 13.57
C ASP A 93 -9.55 6.38 12.29
N ASP A 94 -9.02 7.33 11.50
CA ASP A 94 -9.55 7.70 10.19
C ASP A 94 -8.40 7.80 9.16
N PRO A 95 -7.98 6.67 8.58
CA PRO A 95 -6.90 6.65 7.60
C PRO A 95 -7.22 7.45 6.33
N SER A 96 -8.51 7.61 5.99
CA SER A 96 -8.96 8.40 4.81
C SER A 96 -8.73 9.89 5.05
N ALA A 97 -9.16 10.41 6.20
CA ALA A 97 -8.91 11.80 6.57
C ALA A 97 -7.41 12.08 6.74
N THR A 98 -6.64 11.16 7.34
CA THR A 98 -5.20 11.34 7.51
C THR A 98 -4.44 11.32 6.18
N LEU A 99 -4.82 10.46 5.22
CA LEU A 99 -4.26 10.49 3.88
C LEU A 99 -4.52 11.84 3.21
N PHE A 100 -5.76 12.33 3.28
CA PHE A 100 -6.14 13.63 2.72
C PHE A 100 -5.35 14.78 3.35
N GLU A 101 -5.22 14.82 4.67
CA GLU A 101 -4.45 15.85 5.37
C GLU A 101 -2.97 15.86 4.95
N LEU A 102 -2.36 14.69 4.78
CA LEU A 102 -0.93 14.57 4.49
C LEU A 102 -0.58 14.75 3.01
N THR A 103 -1.53 14.52 2.10
CA THR A 103 -1.24 14.41 0.66
C THR A 103 -2.17 15.21 -0.24
N GLY A 104 -3.31 15.70 0.26
CA GLY A 104 -4.37 16.31 -0.55
C GLY A 104 -5.23 15.31 -1.33
N VAL A 105 -4.85 14.02 -1.36
CA VAL A 105 -5.59 12.96 -2.05
C VAL A 105 -6.74 12.47 -1.19
N GLY A 106 -7.98 12.64 -1.68
CA GLY A 106 -9.18 12.26 -0.96
C GLY A 106 -10.18 13.39 -0.76
N PRO A 107 -11.15 13.23 0.16
CA PRO A 107 -11.36 12.05 0.99
C PRO A 107 -11.82 10.84 0.15
N PHE A 108 -11.34 9.65 0.49
CA PHE A 108 -11.85 8.41 -0.08
C PHE A 108 -13.18 8.10 0.63
N THR A 109 -14.28 8.51 0.01
CA THR A 109 -15.63 8.19 0.47
C THR A 109 -16.24 7.10 -0.42
N ALA A 110 -17.31 6.44 0.05
CA ALA A 110 -18.01 5.43 -0.75
C ALA A 110 -18.49 5.97 -2.12
N ASP A 111 -18.69 7.29 -2.21
CA ASP A 111 -19.15 7.97 -3.43
C ASP A 111 -18.00 8.42 -4.35
N ASN A 112 -16.74 8.29 -3.93
CA ASN A 112 -15.59 8.72 -4.72
C ASN A 112 -15.20 7.69 -5.78
N GLN A 113 -16.06 7.56 -6.80
CA GLN A 113 -15.88 6.63 -7.92
C GLN A 113 -14.59 6.91 -8.72
N ALA A 114 -14.14 8.17 -8.77
CA ALA A 114 -12.90 8.56 -9.43
C ALA A 114 -11.69 7.90 -8.75
N LEU A 115 -11.54 8.05 -7.43
CA LEU A 115 -10.46 7.41 -6.69
C LEU A 115 -10.58 5.88 -6.71
N ALA A 116 -11.78 5.33 -6.63
CA ALA A 116 -11.98 3.88 -6.73
C ALA A 116 -11.49 3.33 -8.08
N LYS A 117 -11.81 4.03 -9.19
CA LYS A 117 -11.33 3.68 -10.53
C LYS A 117 -9.81 3.82 -10.63
N ILE A 118 -9.23 4.96 -10.21
CA ILE A 118 -7.77 5.18 -10.21
C ILE A 118 -7.06 4.08 -9.42
N THR A 119 -7.59 3.69 -8.26
CA THR A 119 -7.02 2.61 -7.42
C THR A 119 -7.00 1.28 -8.17
N ALA A 120 -8.07 0.95 -8.91
CA ALA A 120 -8.14 -0.26 -9.72
C ALA A 120 -7.19 -0.21 -10.92
N ASP A 121 -7.15 0.93 -11.62
CA ASP A 121 -6.28 1.14 -12.77
C ASP A 121 -4.80 1.06 -12.37
N PHE A 122 -4.41 1.70 -11.28
CA PHE A 122 -3.06 1.62 -10.71
C PHE A 122 -2.70 0.18 -10.31
N ALA A 123 -3.63 -0.57 -9.71
CA ALA A 123 -3.38 -1.98 -9.38
C ALA A 123 -3.09 -2.81 -10.65
N ALA A 124 -3.85 -2.59 -11.73
CA ALA A 124 -3.64 -3.28 -13.01
C ALA A 124 -2.32 -2.85 -13.68
N LEU A 125 -2.03 -1.56 -13.73
CA LEU A 125 -0.80 -1.00 -14.30
C LEU A 125 0.44 -1.47 -13.54
N SER A 126 0.39 -1.44 -12.21
CA SER A 126 1.48 -1.95 -11.36
C SER A 126 1.72 -3.43 -11.59
N ALA A 127 0.66 -4.25 -11.64
CA ALA A 127 0.81 -5.68 -11.91
C ALA A 127 1.45 -5.94 -13.29
N ALA A 128 1.07 -5.18 -14.32
CA ALA A 128 1.65 -5.29 -15.65
C ALA A 128 3.11 -4.82 -15.71
N LEU A 129 3.46 -3.74 -15.00
CA LEU A 129 4.85 -3.24 -14.92
C LEU A 129 5.76 -4.22 -14.17
N GLU A 130 5.29 -4.82 -13.08
CA GLU A 130 6.05 -5.86 -12.36
C GLU A 130 6.23 -7.12 -13.21
N ALA A 131 5.22 -7.52 -13.99
CA ALA A 131 5.34 -8.63 -14.94
C ALA A 131 6.37 -8.31 -16.03
N TYR A 132 6.31 -7.09 -16.60
CA TYR A 132 7.31 -6.62 -17.56
C TYR A 132 8.71 -6.65 -16.96
N TYR A 133 8.90 -6.18 -15.72
CA TYR A 133 10.18 -6.21 -15.03
C TYR A 133 10.66 -7.65 -14.80
N THR A 134 9.77 -8.55 -14.39
CA THR A 134 10.12 -9.96 -14.15
C THR A 134 10.66 -10.63 -15.41
N ASP A 135 10.08 -10.32 -16.57
CA ASP A 135 10.46 -10.91 -17.86
C ASP A 135 11.68 -10.24 -18.51
N ASN A 136 11.92 -8.96 -18.23
CA ASN A 136 12.92 -8.14 -18.93
C ASN A 136 14.02 -7.57 -18.03
N TYR A 137 13.91 -7.75 -16.72
CA TYR A 137 14.79 -7.20 -15.68
C TYR A 137 14.96 -5.68 -15.70
N GLN A 138 14.02 -4.98 -16.32
CA GLN A 138 13.98 -3.53 -16.44
C GLN A 138 12.54 -3.08 -16.66
N TYR A 139 12.20 -1.87 -16.24
CA TYR A 139 10.93 -1.26 -16.63
C TYR A 139 11.03 -0.64 -18.03
N PRO A 140 9.89 -0.34 -18.69
CA PRO A 140 9.89 0.47 -19.90
C PRO A 140 10.58 1.81 -19.66
N THR A 141 11.31 2.32 -20.65
CA THR A 141 11.91 3.65 -20.54
C THR A 141 10.84 4.74 -20.63
N MET A 142 11.16 5.96 -20.18
CA MET A 142 10.30 7.13 -20.35
C MET A 142 9.78 7.33 -21.78
N ALA A 143 10.63 7.10 -22.79
CA ALA A 143 10.27 7.27 -24.19
C ALA A 143 9.36 6.15 -24.72
N GLN A 144 9.45 4.96 -24.12
CA GLN A 144 8.58 3.82 -24.43
C GLN A 144 7.23 3.95 -23.72
N GLY A 145 7.24 4.40 -22.47
CA GLY A 145 6.07 4.64 -21.63
C GLY A 145 5.21 3.39 -21.41
N LEU A 146 3.96 3.62 -20.99
CA LEU A 146 2.98 2.54 -20.76
C LEU A 146 2.60 1.78 -22.03
N LYS A 147 2.81 2.36 -23.22
CA LYS A 147 2.56 1.69 -24.52
C LYS A 147 3.42 0.42 -24.70
N ALA A 148 4.56 0.35 -24.01
CA ALA A 148 5.38 -0.85 -23.96
C ALA A 148 4.70 -2.04 -23.27
N LEU A 149 3.62 -1.83 -22.51
CA LEU A 149 2.85 -2.91 -21.90
C LEU A 149 1.92 -3.59 -22.91
N VAL A 150 1.50 -2.90 -23.96
CA VAL A 150 0.59 -3.43 -24.99
C VAL A 150 1.39 -3.97 -26.18
N THR A 151 2.37 -3.19 -26.65
CA THR A 151 3.07 -3.46 -27.90
C THR A 151 4.56 -3.61 -27.66
N ARG A 152 5.14 -4.67 -28.23
CA ARG A 152 6.58 -4.90 -28.17
C ARG A 152 7.36 -3.71 -28.74
N THR A 153 8.25 -3.15 -27.94
CA THR A 153 9.07 -2.00 -28.36
C THR A 153 10.17 -2.43 -29.33
N THR A 154 10.47 -1.56 -30.29
CA THR A 154 11.51 -1.77 -31.33
C THR A 154 12.67 -0.78 -31.24
N THR A 155 12.60 0.14 -30.28
CA THR A 155 13.59 1.22 -30.08
C THR A 155 13.98 1.31 -28.61
N GLY A 156 15.16 1.88 -28.35
CA GLY A 156 15.72 1.97 -27.01
C GLY A 156 16.14 0.59 -26.49
N ARG A 157 15.82 0.29 -25.23
CA ARG A 157 16.11 -1.02 -24.63
C ARG A 157 15.03 -2.00 -25.02
N LEU A 158 15.40 -3.00 -25.82
CA LEU A 158 14.45 -3.99 -26.31
C LEU A 158 14.08 -4.99 -25.19
N PRO A 159 12.82 -5.43 -25.12
CA PRO A 159 12.42 -6.48 -24.20
C PRO A 159 13.05 -7.80 -24.61
N MET A 160 13.62 -8.50 -23.63
CA MET A 160 14.15 -9.85 -23.77
C MET A 160 13.03 -10.86 -24.01
N LYS A 161 11.93 -10.72 -23.26
CA LYS A 161 10.74 -11.56 -23.38
C LYS A 161 9.52 -10.65 -23.48
N PHE A 162 8.65 -10.98 -24.42
CA PHE A 162 7.40 -10.27 -24.61
C PHE A 162 6.31 -11.29 -24.91
N PRO A 163 5.28 -11.42 -24.05
CA PRO A 163 4.22 -12.39 -24.25
C PRO A 163 3.37 -12.03 -25.46
N GLU A 164 2.82 -13.06 -26.11
CA GLU A 164 1.79 -12.87 -27.15
C GLU A 164 0.55 -12.24 -26.48
N GLY A 165 0.11 -11.08 -26.98
CA GLY A 165 -0.98 -10.29 -26.38
C GLY A 165 -0.55 -9.19 -25.40
N GLY A 166 0.75 -9.07 -25.09
CA GLY A 166 1.25 -8.03 -24.18
C GLY A 166 0.98 -8.30 -22.69
N TYR A 167 1.33 -7.34 -21.85
CA TYR A 167 1.17 -7.38 -20.38
C TYR A 167 -0.14 -6.74 -19.91
N LEU A 168 -0.72 -5.86 -20.72
CA LEU A 168 -1.96 -5.15 -20.44
C LEU A 168 -2.64 -4.75 -21.75
N ASP A 169 -3.95 -4.98 -21.89
CA ASP A 169 -4.74 -4.49 -23.03
C ASP A 169 -6.23 -4.33 -22.63
N PRO A 170 -6.83 -3.12 -22.75
CA PRO A 170 -6.22 -1.84 -23.12
C PRO A 170 -5.51 -1.16 -21.95
N ILE A 171 -4.68 -0.15 -22.24
CA ILE A 171 -4.20 0.78 -21.20
C ILE A 171 -5.40 1.59 -20.71
N PRO A 172 -5.72 1.56 -19.40
CA PRO A 172 -6.82 2.33 -18.87
C PRO A 172 -6.52 3.83 -18.98
N LYS A 173 -7.59 4.61 -19.19
CA LYS A 173 -7.57 6.06 -19.00
C LYS A 173 -8.11 6.38 -17.61
N ASP A 174 -7.69 7.50 -17.06
CA ASP A 174 -8.19 7.95 -15.76
C ASP A 174 -9.69 8.30 -15.81
N PRO A 175 -10.34 8.62 -14.67
CA PRO A 175 -11.77 8.92 -14.61
C PRO A 175 -12.25 10.07 -15.49
N TRP A 176 -11.34 10.97 -15.88
CA TRP A 176 -11.61 12.14 -16.70
C TRP A 176 -11.23 11.93 -18.17
N GLY A 177 -10.73 10.74 -18.51
CA GLY A 177 -10.34 10.36 -19.87
C GLY A 177 -8.93 10.78 -20.26
N ASN A 178 -8.13 11.26 -19.30
CA ASN A 178 -6.73 11.59 -19.51
C ASN A 178 -5.87 10.31 -19.52
N GLU A 179 -4.75 10.37 -20.23
CA GLU A 179 -3.74 9.31 -20.17
C GLU A 179 -2.97 9.44 -18.85
N TYR A 180 -2.63 8.30 -18.25
CA TYR A 180 -1.73 8.29 -17.11
C TYR A 180 -0.32 8.69 -17.53
N THR A 181 0.32 9.54 -16.74
CA THR A 181 1.74 9.83 -16.89
C THR A 181 2.54 8.71 -16.23
N TYR A 182 3.73 8.46 -16.78
CA TYR A 182 4.62 7.41 -16.31
C TYR A 182 6.01 7.99 -16.15
N TRP A 183 6.58 7.78 -14.97
CA TRP A 183 7.94 8.12 -14.63
C TRP A 183 8.70 6.86 -14.19
N GLU A 184 9.98 6.76 -14.54
CA GLU A 184 10.87 5.70 -14.08
C GLU A 184 12.23 6.26 -13.67
N GLU A 185 12.77 5.70 -12.60
CA GLU A 185 14.11 5.95 -12.12
C GLU A 185 14.85 4.61 -11.97
N GLN A 186 15.47 4.16 -13.05
CA GLN A 186 16.39 3.02 -13.01
C GLN A 186 17.79 3.43 -12.54
N TRP A 187 18.21 2.84 -11.42
CA TRP A 187 19.56 2.96 -10.90
C TRP A 187 20.35 1.66 -11.10
N GLY A 188 21.59 1.77 -11.60
CA GLY A 188 22.41 0.63 -12.02
C GLY A 188 22.63 -0.41 -10.92
N GLY A 189 22.08 -1.61 -11.12
CA GLY A 189 22.31 -2.79 -10.29
C GLY A 189 21.18 -3.14 -9.31
N THR A 190 20.15 -2.31 -9.20
CA THR A 190 18.96 -2.55 -8.37
C THR A 190 17.69 -2.40 -9.19
N GLN A 191 16.58 -3.02 -8.75
CA GLN A 191 15.27 -2.72 -9.32
C GLN A 191 15.01 -1.22 -9.15
N GLY A 192 14.76 -0.53 -10.26
CA GLY A 192 14.43 0.89 -10.24
C GLY A 192 13.09 1.16 -9.56
N HIS A 193 12.75 2.43 -9.43
CA HIS A 193 11.42 2.86 -9.04
C HIS A 193 10.64 3.30 -10.27
N TYR A 194 9.33 3.13 -10.27
CA TYR A 194 8.45 3.79 -11.21
C TYR A 194 7.33 4.50 -10.47
N GLN A 195 6.73 5.48 -11.13
CA GLN A 195 5.53 6.14 -10.66
C GLN A 195 4.57 6.28 -11.84
N VAL A 196 3.30 5.97 -11.59
CA VAL A 196 2.20 6.27 -12.50
C VAL A 196 1.35 7.34 -11.85
N THR A 197 1.00 8.40 -12.57
CA THR A 197 0.27 9.54 -12.02
C THR A 197 -0.93 9.90 -12.90
N SER A 198 -2.07 10.18 -12.27
CA SER A 198 -3.21 10.88 -12.87
C SER A 198 -3.07 12.36 -12.53
N LEU A 199 -3.17 13.21 -13.54
CA LEU A 199 -3.11 14.67 -13.41
C LEU A 199 -4.48 15.30 -13.06
N GLY A 200 -5.36 14.50 -12.45
CA GLY A 200 -6.70 14.97 -12.08
C GLY A 200 -7.58 15.38 -13.27
N ALA A 201 -8.65 16.10 -12.94
CA ALA A 201 -9.67 16.57 -13.87
C ALA A 201 -9.21 17.66 -14.84
N ASP A 202 -8.20 18.45 -14.47
CA ASP A 202 -7.66 19.53 -15.31
C ASP A 202 -6.53 19.04 -16.24
N GLY A 203 -5.95 17.87 -15.98
CA GLY A 203 -4.92 17.27 -16.81
C GLY A 203 -3.59 18.00 -16.72
N ALA A 204 -3.33 18.72 -15.63
CA ALA A 204 -2.12 19.49 -15.40
C ALA A 204 -1.55 19.19 -14.01
N GLU A 205 -0.23 19.34 -13.85
CA GLU A 205 0.41 19.13 -12.55
C GLU A 205 -0.13 20.09 -11.48
N GLY A 206 -0.36 19.55 -10.29
CA GLY A 206 -0.84 20.26 -9.12
C GLY A 206 -2.35 20.10 -8.92
N GLY A 207 -3.05 21.23 -8.86
CA GLY A 207 -4.50 21.25 -8.61
C GLY A 207 -4.93 20.89 -7.19
N THR A 208 -6.24 20.90 -6.96
CA THR A 208 -6.88 20.51 -5.69
C THR A 208 -8.22 19.83 -5.95
N GLY A 209 -8.71 19.05 -4.99
CA GLY A 209 -9.98 18.34 -5.14
C GLY A 209 -9.95 17.41 -6.36
N PRO A 210 -10.94 17.48 -7.27
CA PRO A 210 -10.92 16.67 -8.50
C PRO A 210 -9.72 16.90 -9.42
N ALA A 211 -9.08 18.06 -9.34
CA ALA A 211 -7.88 18.40 -10.11
C ALA A 211 -6.59 17.97 -9.41
N HIS A 212 -6.66 17.39 -8.20
CA HIS A 212 -5.47 17.00 -7.46
C HIS A 212 -4.81 15.77 -8.09
N ASP A 213 -3.49 15.83 -8.27
CA ASP A 213 -2.70 14.71 -8.75
C ASP A 213 -2.77 13.50 -7.82
N VAL A 214 -2.90 12.30 -8.39
CA VAL A 214 -2.88 11.04 -7.64
C VAL A 214 -1.81 10.15 -8.24
N SER A 215 -0.95 9.58 -7.41
CA SER A 215 0.23 8.83 -7.84
C SER A 215 0.28 7.43 -7.24
N SER A 216 0.91 6.49 -7.95
CA SER A 216 0.92 5.08 -7.60
C SER A 216 1.65 4.75 -6.29
N ASP A 217 2.48 5.65 -5.76
CA ASP A 217 3.07 5.54 -4.41
C ASP A 217 2.00 5.58 -3.30
N GLN A 218 0.84 6.15 -3.58
CA GLN A 218 -0.29 6.20 -2.67
C GLN A 218 -1.16 4.93 -2.74
N LEU A 219 -0.92 4.05 -3.72
CA LEU A 219 -1.73 2.86 -3.98
C LEU A 219 -1.91 1.95 -2.74
N PRO A 220 -0.89 1.67 -1.91
CA PRO A 220 -1.08 0.83 -0.73
C PRO A 220 -2.10 1.42 0.26
N TYR A 221 -2.10 2.74 0.45
CA TYR A 221 -3.04 3.43 1.33
C TYR A 221 -4.45 3.42 0.72
N LEU A 222 -4.58 3.72 -0.57
CA LEU A 222 -5.85 3.70 -1.28
C LEU A 222 -6.50 2.31 -1.23
N GLN A 223 -5.72 1.24 -1.47
CA GLN A 223 -6.19 -0.14 -1.35
C GLN A 223 -6.58 -0.51 0.09
N HIS A 224 -5.84 -0.03 1.08
CA HIS A 224 -6.18 -0.24 2.48
C HIS A 224 -7.51 0.42 2.86
N ILE A 225 -7.65 1.71 2.54
CA ILE A 225 -8.88 2.47 2.80
C ILE A 225 -10.07 1.88 2.04
N ALA A 226 -9.87 1.50 0.77
CA ALA A 226 -10.90 0.86 -0.04
C ALA A 226 -11.39 -0.48 0.52
N ARG A 227 -10.61 -1.17 1.37
CA ARG A 227 -11.03 -2.41 2.04
C ARG A 227 -11.79 -2.16 3.33
N ILE A 228 -11.52 -1.05 4.02
CA ILE A 228 -12.25 -0.67 5.24
C ILE A 228 -13.72 -0.39 4.91
N HIS A 229 -14.01 0.16 3.73
CA HIS A 229 -15.35 0.57 3.31
C HIS A 229 -16.13 -0.47 2.49
N ARG A 230 -15.59 -1.69 2.29
CA ARG A 230 -16.29 -2.81 1.63
C ARG A 230 -16.96 -3.70 2.66
#